data_AF-A0A8T4YC29-F1
#
_entry.id   AF-A0A8T4YC29-F1
#
_cell.length_a   1.000
_cell.length_b   1.000
_cell.length_c   1.000
_cell.angle_alpha   90.00
_cell.angle_beta   90.00
_cell.angle_gamma   90.00
#
_symmetry.space_group_name_H-M   'P 1'
#
loop_
_entity.id
_entity.type
_entity.pdbx_description
1 polymer ?
#
loop_
_entity_poly.entity_id
_entity_poly.type
_entity_poly.pdbx_seq_one_letter_code
_entity_poly.pdbx_strand_id
1 'polypeptide(L)'
;MRTETVVIGEEFGKEYMGKYVFQELTWAKRSRIIQKYTKYNPLTGQLQSSDDVAIQAEMIVASLKEQPQHKPITLERLLAEDPEKGVPIALGELFGRIVNRLNMVNFDEAAFLSGVSDAASRIKHSQTSDSAKNLGGRRNS
;
A
#
# COMPACT_ATOMS: atom_id res chain seq x y z
N MET A 1 1.26 15.79 13.88
CA MET A 1 1.34 14.37 13.44
C MET A 1 0.81 13.53 14.58
N ARG A 2 -0.11 12.61 14.28
CA ARG A 2 -0.72 11.72 15.28
C ARG A 2 0.32 10.74 15.82
N THR A 3 0.14 10.32 17.07
CA THR A 3 1.01 9.39 17.78
C THR A 3 0.15 8.36 18.49
N GLU A 4 0.58 7.11 18.48
CA GLU A 4 -0.06 6.01 19.22
C GLU A 4 1.00 5.31 20.08
N THR A 5 0.69 5.09 21.35
CA THR A 5 1.56 4.37 22.29
C THR A 5 0.92 3.05 22.63
N VAL A 6 1.69 1.97 22.58
CA VAL A 6 1.28 0.63 23.00
C VAL A 6 2.28 0.09 24.02
N VAL A 7 1.78 -0.53 25.08
CA VAL A 7 2.58 -1.25 26.07
C VAL A 7 2.37 -2.73 25.84
N ILE A 8 3.46 -3.45 25.63
CA ILE A 8 3.50 -4.88 25.38
C ILE A 8 3.96 -5.59 26.66
N GLY A 9 3.23 -6.62 27.08
CA GLY A 9 3.59 -7.48 28.20
C GLY A 9 4.50 -8.63 27.76
N GLU A 10 4.32 -9.80 28.39
CA GLU A 10 5.09 -11.01 28.06
C GLU A 10 4.43 -11.87 26.97
N GLU A 11 3.25 -11.49 26.46
CA GLU A 11 2.43 -12.30 25.55
C GLU A 11 3.08 -12.62 24.19
N PHE A 12 4.11 -11.87 23.80
CA PHE A 12 4.88 -12.11 22.56
C PHE A 12 6.32 -12.54 22.83
N GLY A 13 6.72 -12.72 24.09
CA GLY A 13 8.12 -12.95 24.49
C GLY A 13 8.66 -11.81 25.34
N LYS A 14 9.52 -12.13 26.31
CA LYS A 14 10.08 -11.16 27.29
C LYS A 14 10.94 -10.10 26.61
N GLU A 15 11.56 -10.47 25.50
CA GLU A 15 12.34 -9.62 24.62
C GLU A 15 11.50 -8.69 23.75
N TYR A 16 10.17 -8.70 23.86
CA TYR A 16 9.32 -7.68 23.23
C TYR A 16 8.62 -6.79 24.25
N MET A 17 8.79 -7.07 25.55
CA MET A 17 8.13 -6.34 26.60
C MET A 17 8.57 -4.87 26.65
N GLY A 18 7.60 -3.98 26.81
CA GLY A 18 7.84 -2.57 27.08
C GLY A 18 6.99 -1.62 26.24
N LYS A 19 7.39 -0.35 26.25
CA LYS A 19 6.65 0.74 25.61
C LYS A 19 7.14 0.94 24.18
N TYR A 20 6.20 0.99 23.25
CA TYR A 20 6.41 1.35 21.85
C TYR A 20 5.62 2.61 21.52
N VAL A 21 6.25 3.53 20.80
CA VAL A 21 5.61 4.77 20.35
C VAL A 21 5.69 4.84 18.84
N PHE A 22 4.52 4.83 18.21
CA PHE A 22 4.35 4.99 16.77
C PHE A 22 3.90 6.41 16.47
N GLN A 23 4.42 6.97 15.39
CA GLN A 23 4.03 8.28 14.89
C GLN A 23 3.62 8.14 13.42
N GLU A 24 2.55 8.84 13.05
CA GLU A 24 2.12 9.04 11.67
C GLU A 24 3.31 9.45 10.79
N LEU A 25 3.36 8.95 9.55
CA LEU A 25 4.34 9.35 8.56
C LEU A 25 3.84 10.56 7.78
N THR A 26 4.77 11.39 7.33
CA THR A 26 4.41 12.41 6.33
C THR A 26 4.05 11.73 5.02
N TRP A 27 3.19 12.39 4.23
CA TRP A 27 2.84 11.94 2.88
C TRP A 27 4.09 11.66 2.02
N ALA A 28 5.10 12.53 2.11
CA ALA A 28 6.35 12.38 1.36
C ALA A 28 7.15 11.14 1.80
N LYS A 29 7.23 10.87 3.11
CA LYS A 29 7.95 9.68 3.62
C LYS A 29 7.24 8.40 3.19
N ARG A 30 5.91 8.34 3.30
CA ARG A 30 5.11 7.21 2.85
C ARG A 30 5.26 6.96 1.35
N SER A 31 5.14 8.02 0.53
CA SER A 31 5.31 7.94 -0.92
C SER A 31 6.70 7.41 -1.30
N ARG A 32 7.75 7.84 -0.60
CA ARG A 32 9.12 7.36 -0.85
C ARG A 32 9.31 5.90 -0.48
N ILE A 33 8.66 5.40 0.57
CA ILE A 33 8.70 3.97 0.94
C ILE A 33 8.01 3.14 -0.15
N ILE A 34 6.80 3.54 -0.57
CA ILE A 34 6.07 2.85 -1.65
C ILE A 34 6.91 2.81 -2.91
N GLN A 35 7.44 3.95 -3.36
CA GLN A 35 8.28 4.04 -4.56
C GLN A 35 9.55 3.20 -4.48
N LYS A 36 10.14 3.04 -3.29
CA LYS A 36 11.34 2.23 -3.09
C LYS A 36 11.09 0.74 -3.41
N TYR A 37 9.88 0.25 -3.13
CA TYR A 37 9.51 -1.17 -3.27
C TYR A 37 8.54 -1.44 -4.43
N THR A 38 8.19 -0.41 -5.20
CA THR A 38 7.32 -0.53 -6.37
C THR A 38 8.11 -0.21 -7.63
N LYS A 39 8.10 -1.12 -8.60
CA LYS A 39 8.73 -0.93 -9.91
C LYS A 39 7.68 -0.65 -10.96
N TYR A 40 7.89 0.43 -11.70
CA TYR A 40 7.06 0.83 -12.83
C TYR A 40 7.86 0.71 -14.12
N ASN A 41 7.19 0.37 -15.22
CA ASN A 41 7.75 0.46 -16.54
C ASN A 41 7.97 1.95 -16.89
N PRO A 42 9.20 2.38 -17.20
CA PRO A 42 9.51 3.80 -17.42
C PRO A 42 8.87 4.38 -18.69
N LEU A 43 8.50 3.54 -19.65
CA LEU A 43 7.91 3.97 -20.92
C LEU A 43 6.38 4.02 -20.85
N THR A 44 5.75 3.01 -20.24
CA THR A 44 4.28 2.89 -20.20
C THR A 44 3.67 3.39 -18.91
N GLY A 45 4.46 3.58 -17.85
CA GLY A 45 3.99 3.92 -16.51
C GLY A 45 3.26 2.77 -15.80
N GLN A 46 3.20 1.57 -16.40
CA GLN A 46 2.50 0.41 -15.83
C GLN A 46 3.28 -0.21 -14.66
N LEU A 47 2.57 -0.69 -13.64
CA LEU A 47 3.14 -1.45 -12.53
C LEU A 47 3.76 -2.75 -13.03
N GLN A 48 5.02 -3.00 -12.69
CA GLN A 48 5.73 -4.26 -12.97
C GLN A 48 5.75 -5.18 -11.76
N SER A 49 6.03 -4.64 -10.58
CA SER A 49 6.07 -5.40 -9.32
C SER A 49 5.92 -4.46 -8.13
N SER A 50 5.24 -4.93 -7.08
CA SER A 50 5.21 -4.29 -5.76
C SER A 50 5.56 -5.34 -4.71
N ASP A 51 6.42 -4.99 -3.76
CA ASP A 51 6.69 -5.79 -2.56
C ASP A 51 5.92 -5.21 -1.38
N ASP A 52 4.65 -5.60 -1.27
CA ASP A 52 3.75 -5.06 -0.26
C ASP A 52 4.17 -5.42 1.17
N VAL A 53 4.85 -6.56 1.33
CA VAL A 53 5.38 -7.02 2.62
C VAL A 53 6.53 -6.13 3.07
N ALA A 54 7.48 -5.82 2.17
CA ALA A 54 8.57 -4.90 2.46
C ALA A 54 8.08 -3.46 2.67
N ILE A 55 7.05 -3.02 1.94
CA ILE A 55 6.39 -1.72 2.17
C ILE A 55 5.85 -1.67 3.60
N GLN A 56 5.06 -2.66 4.01
CA GLN A 56 4.45 -2.69 5.34
C GLN A 56 5.51 -2.74 6.45
N ALA A 57 6.53 -3.58 6.29
CA ALA A 57 7.62 -3.70 7.26
C ALA A 57 8.41 -2.39 7.39
N GLU A 58 8.76 -1.72 6.29
CA GLU A 58 9.45 -0.43 6.36
C GLU A 58 8.55 0.67 6.92
N MET A 59 7.24 0.66 6.65
CA MET A 59 6.31 1.61 7.27
C MET A 59 6.24 1.43 8.79
N ILE A 60 6.26 0.18 9.29
CA ILE A 60 6.32 -0.11 10.74
C ILE A 60 7.59 0.50 11.34
N VAL A 61 8.76 0.19 10.79
CA VAL A 61 10.04 0.71 11.29
C VAL A 61 10.11 2.22 11.20
N ALA A 62 9.64 2.81 10.09
CA ALA A 62 9.66 4.26 9.90
C ALA A 62 8.73 4.99 10.87
N SER A 63 7.59 4.40 11.21
CA SER A 63 6.60 4.95 12.15
C SER A 63 7.03 4.78 13.59
N LEU A 64 7.80 3.73 13.91
CA LEU A 64 8.28 3.42 15.25
C LEU A 64 9.36 4.41 15.72
N LYS A 65 9.02 5.30 16.66
CA LYS A 65 9.91 6.35 17.20
C LYS A 65 10.58 5.97 18.50
N GLU A 66 9.86 5.26 19.36
CA GLU A 66 10.40 4.70 20.60
C GLU A 66 10.08 3.20 20.65
N GLN A 67 11.04 2.42 21.12
CA GLN A 67 10.90 1.01 21.43
C GLN A 67 11.82 0.68 22.61
N PRO A 68 11.68 -0.50 23.26
CA PRO A 68 12.57 -0.91 24.35
C PRO A 68 14.06 -0.83 23.99
N GLN A 69 14.93 -0.69 24.99
CA GLN A 69 16.37 -0.43 24.78
C GLN A 69 17.09 -1.52 23.97
N HIS A 70 16.64 -2.76 24.05
CA HIS A 70 17.18 -3.88 23.28
C HIS A 70 16.74 -3.87 21.80
N LYS A 71 15.90 -2.90 21.40
CA LYS A 71 15.42 -2.62 20.03
C LYS A 71 15.02 -3.89 19.26
N PRO A 72 14.01 -4.63 19.72
CA PRO A 72 13.71 -5.94 19.16
C PRO A 72 13.11 -5.86 17.76
N ILE A 73 12.62 -4.69 17.32
CA ILE A 73 11.94 -4.51 16.05
C ILE A 73 12.87 -3.82 15.06
N THR A 74 13.30 -4.59 14.06
CA THR A 74 14.07 -4.13 12.90
C THR A 74 13.42 -4.59 11.60
N LEU A 75 13.83 -3.99 10.48
CA LEU A 75 13.32 -4.38 9.17
C LEU A 75 13.66 -5.83 8.85
N GLU A 76 14.88 -6.26 9.18
CA GLU A 76 15.36 -7.62 8.95
C GLU A 76 14.53 -8.64 9.72
N ARG A 77 14.17 -8.35 10.99
CA ARG A 77 13.35 -9.25 11.80
C ARG A 77 11.89 -9.29 11.34
N LEU A 78 11.35 -8.19 10.84
CA LEU A 78 10.00 -8.17 10.28
C LEU A 78 9.89 -8.96 8.95
N LEU A 79 11.00 -9.10 8.23
CA LEU A 79 11.08 -9.81 6.94
C LEU A 79 11.70 -11.21 7.05
N ALA A 80 12.12 -11.64 8.23
CA ALA A 80 12.73 -12.95 8.41
C ALA A 80 11.69 -14.06 8.25
N GLU A 81 11.97 -15.02 7.38
CA GLU A 81 11.16 -16.24 7.20
C GLU A 81 11.36 -17.24 8.33
N ASP A 82 12.52 -17.21 9.00
CA ASP A 82 12.86 -18.07 10.13
C ASP A 82 12.12 -17.59 11.39
N PRO A 83 11.20 -18.40 11.96
CA PRO A 83 10.42 -18.00 13.13
C PRO A 83 11.25 -17.65 14.37
N GLU A 84 12.45 -18.21 14.50
CA GLU A 84 13.35 -17.96 15.64
C GLU A 84 14.09 -16.61 15.50
N LYS A 85 14.22 -16.10 14.27
CA LYS A 85 14.88 -14.81 13.98
C LYS A 85 13.86 -13.69 13.74
N GLY A 86 12.65 -14.06 13.35
CA GLY A 86 11.56 -13.15 13.05
C GLY A 86 10.90 -12.54 14.28
N VAL A 87 9.95 -11.64 13.99
CA VAL A 87 8.99 -11.14 14.97
C VAL A 87 7.78 -12.09 15.01
N PRO A 88 7.19 -12.40 16.17
CA PRO A 88 5.95 -13.16 16.24
C PRO A 88 4.87 -12.57 15.34
N ILE A 89 4.17 -13.42 14.57
CA ILE A 89 3.17 -13.00 13.57
C ILE A 89 2.14 -12.05 14.19
N ALA A 90 1.59 -12.42 15.34
CA ALA A 90 0.56 -11.62 16.04
C ALA A 90 1.08 -10.24 16.48
N LEU A 91 2.37 -10.11 16.80
CA LEU A 91 3.00 -8.82 17.11
C LEU A 91 3.18 -7.96 15.85
N GLY A 92 3.62 -8.59 14.74
CA GLY A 92 3.68 -7.93 13.44
C GLY A 92 2.31 -7.39 12.98
N GLU A 93 1.25 -8.18 13.13
CA GLU A 93 -0.13 -7.78 12.83
C GLU A 93 -0.63 -6.66 13.73
N LEU A 94 -0.29 -6.69 15.03
CA LEU A 94 -0.61 -5.60 15.96
C LEU A 94 0.00 -4.28 15.48
N PHE A 95 1.30 -4.27 15.18
CA PHE A 95 1.98 -3.08 14.69
C PHE A 95 1.47 -2.63 13.32
N GLY A 96 1.18 -3.57 12.42
CA GLY A 96 0.58 -3.26 11.13
C GLY A 96 -0.76 -2.52 11.27
N ARG A 97 -1.64 -2.97 12.18
CA ARG A 97 -2.91 -2.29 12.46
C ARG A 97 -2.72 -0.88 13.01
N ILE A 98 -1.77 -0.67 13.92
CA ILE A 98 -1.44 0.66 14.47
C ILE A 98 -1.00 1.60 13.35
N VAL A 99 -0.05 1.16 12.52
CA VAL A 99 0.51 1.95 11.43
C VAL A 99 -0.56 2.27 10.38
N ASN A 100 -1.45 1.34 10.06
CA ASN A 100 -2.53 1.57 9.11
C ASN A 100 -3.52 2.62 9.62
N ARG A 101 -3.90 2.58 10.91
CA ARG A 101 -4.74 3.61 11.54
C ARG A 101 -4.08 4.98 11.52
N LEU A 102 -2.79 5.04 11.88
CA LEU A 102 -2.02 6.28 11.93
C LEU A 102 -1.81 6.90 10.55
N ASN A 103 -1.74 6.11 9.49
CA ASN A 103 -1.45 6.62 8.14
C ASN A 103 -2.68 6.69 7.23
N MET A 104 -3.89 6.47 7.78
CA MET A 104 -5.18 6.45 7.07
C MET A 104 -5.14 5.70 5.74
N VAL A 105 -4.57 4.50 5.74
CA VAL A 105 -4.71 3.61 4.57
C VAL A 105 -6.14 3.09 4.56
N ASN A 106 -7.09 3.90 4.07
CA ASN A 106 -8.41 3.43 3.71
C ASN A 106 -8.28 2.53 2.47
N PHE A 107 -9.19 1.57 2.33
CA PHE A 107 -9.21 0.60 1.23
C PHE A 107 -9.06 1.24 -0.17
N ASP A 108 -9.48 2.49 -0.36
CA ASP A 108 -9.33 3.22 -1.62
C ASP A 108 -7.88 3.60 -1.96
N GLU A 109 -7.03 3.90 -0.97
CA GLU A 109 -5.60 4.07 -1.21
C GLU A 109 -4.90 2.72 -1.40
N ALA A 110 -5.39 1.65 -0.77
CA ALA A 110 -4.94 0.30 -1.07
C ALA A 110 -5.28 -0.09 -2.52
N ALA A 111 -6.41 0.38 -3.06
CA ALA A 111 -6.80 0.18 -4.47
C ALA A 111 -5.92 0.98 -5.45
N PHE A 112 -5.51 2.20 -5.09
CA PHE A 112 -4.50 2.96 -5.82
C PHE A 112 -3.15 2.23 -5.86
N LEU A 113 -2.77 1.58 -4.74
CA LEU A 113 -1.55 0.76 -4.64
C LEU A 113 -1.68 -0.60 -5.34
N SER A 114 -2.88 -1.18 -5.40
CA SER A 114 -3.15 -2.48 -6.03
C SER A 114 -3.31 -2.38 -7.56
N GLY A 115 -3.05 -1.23 -8.16
CA GLY A 115 -3.04 -1.06 -9.61
C GLY A 115 -4.38 -1.29 -10.31
N VAL A 116 -5.50 -1.28 -9.59
CA VAL A 116 -6.84 -1.26 -10.23
C VAL A 116 -7.11 0.19 -10.62
N SER A 117 -6.42 0.62 -11.66
CA SER A 117 -6.83 1.79 -12.41
C SER A 117 -8.15 1.41 -13.08
N ASP A 118 -9.27 1.82 -12.49
CA ASP A 118 -10.51 2.08 -13.23
C ASP A 118 -10.30 3.28 -14.17
N ALA A 119 -9.24 3.25 -14.98
CA ALA A 119 -9.24 3.87 -16.29
C ALA A 119 -10.27 3.09 -17.10
N ALA A 120 -11.54 3.41 -16.81
CA ALA A 120 -12.68 3.03 -17.59
C ALA A 120 -12.26 3.08 -19.05
N SER A 121 -12.31 1.92 -19.69
CA SER A 121 -12.32 1.76 -21.14
C SER A 121 -13.58 2.43 -21.69
N ARG A 122 -13.71 3.73 -21.48
CA ARG A 122 -14.70 4.57 -22.15
C ARG A 122 -14.11 5.05 -23.46
N ILE A 123 -13.58 4.12 -24.24
CA ILE A 123 -13.61 4.27 -25.69
C ILE A 123 -15.09 4.07 -26.02
N LYS A 124 -15.86 5.16 -25.97
CA LYS A 124 -17.14 5.20 -26.67
C LYS A 124 -16.81 4.80 -28.09
N HIS A 125 -17.26 3.61 -28.51
CA HIS A 125 -17.42 3.33 -29.92
C HIS A 125 -18.28 4.46 -30.47
N SER A 126 -17.64 5.43 -31.10
CA SER A 126 -18.33 6.42 -31.91
C SER A 126 -18.96 5.60 -33.02
N GLN A 127 -20.24 5.28 -32.86
CA GLN A 127 -21.04 4.77 -33.97
C GLN A 127 -21.12 5.90 -34.98
N THR A 128 -20.20 5.89 -35.95
CA THR A 128 -20.36 6.64 -37.19
C THR A 128 -21.58 6.06 -37.90
N SER A 129 -22.74 6.68 -37.66
CA SER A 129 -23.92 6.48 -38.50
C SER A 129 -23.77 7.31 -39.75
N ASP A 130 -23.00 6.81 -40.72
CA ASP A 130 -23.01 7.32 -42.08
C ASP A 130 -23.77 6.33 -42.98
N SER A 131 -25.09 6.31 -42.81
CA SER A 131 -25.98 5.77 -43.85
C SER A 131 -26.17 6.86 -44.91
N ALA A 132 -25.48 6.74 -46.03
CA ALA A 132 -25.68 7.59 -47.20
C ALA A 132 -27.11 7.44 -47.72
N LYS A 133 -27.91 8.51 -47.61
CA LYS A 133 -29.24 8.61 -48.25
C LYS A 133 -29.06 8.77 -49.75
N ASN A 134 -29.41 7.74 -50.52
CA ASN A 134 -29.47 7.83 -51.97
C ASN A 134 -30.70 8.67 -52.39
N LEU A 135 -30.44 9.78 -53.08
CA LEU A 135 -31.46 10.73 -53.56
C LEU A 135 -32.06 10.26 -54.89
N GLY A 136 -33.38 10.16 -54.93
CA GLY A 136 -34.21 10.65 -56.06
C GLY A 136 -34.17 9.90 -57.39
N GLY A 137 -34.96 8.82 -57.51
CA GLY A 137 -35.41 8.27 -58.80
C GLY A 137 -36.85 8.67 -59.10
N ARG A 138 -37.03 9.73 -59.90
CA ARG A 138 -38.31 10.28 -60.36
C ARG A 138 -38.96 9.31 -61.36
N ARG A 139 -40.20 8.89 -61.11
CA ARG A 139 -41.04 8.09 -62.04
C ARG A 139 -42.21 8.97 -62.47
N ASN A 140 -42.25 9.40 -63.73
CA ASN A 140 -43.45 9.93 -64.35
C ASN A 140 -43.89 8.97 -65.47
N SER A 141 -45.21 8.76 -65.49
CA SER A 141 -46.04 8.25 -66.57
C SER A 141 -45.85 8.98 -67.89
#